data_AF-A0A4Q2XP98-F1
#
_entry.id   AF-A0A4Q2XP98-F1
#
_cell.length_a   1.000
_cell.length_b   1.000
_cell.length_c   1.000
_cell.angle_alpha   90.00
_cell.angle_beta   90.00
_cell.angle_gamma   90.00
#
_symmetry.space_group_name_H-M   'P 1'
#
loop_
_entity.id
_entity.type
_entity.pdbx_description
1 polymer ?
#
loop_
_entity_poly.entity_id
_entity_poly.type
_entity_poly.pdbx_seq_one_letter_code
_entity_poly.pdbx_strand_id
1 'polypeptide(L)'
;MRKPVALSIAIAALCSCAWGAEPSPKLDELRKERREVDKEIRKAVPNPNDRDPQLAKLQEASLEALRAYEKAINDHPALQAIKKEMETATSKLTTAVASGDMNARETAKQELSVIMNRRSELAAKEPDLQALMKANNDAGAAYFAKRKELLASWPETKANAAKLEELNARIQEELRKQR
;
A
#
# COMPACT_ATOMS: atom_id res chain seq x y z
N MET A 1 17.40 -19.61 4.71
CA MET A 1 17.48 -18.14 4.82
C MET A 1 16.31 -17.53 4.07
N ARG A 2 15.25 -17.09 4.77
CA ARG A 2 14.06 -16.48 4.16
C ARG A 2 14.29 -14.98 4.03
N LYS A 3 14.30 -14.46 2.79
CA LYS A 3 14.32 -13.02 2.51
C LYS A 3 12.96 -12.43 2.92
N PRO A 4 12.90 -11.30 3.64
CA PRO A 4 11.64 -10.60 3.85
C PRO A 4 11.22 -9.95 2.53
N VAL A 5 10.16 -10.48 1.92
CA VAL A 5 9.47 -9.79 0.82
C VAL A 5 8.68 -8.66 1.46
N ALA A 6 9.04 -7.43 1.12
CA ALA A 6 8.40 -6.19 1.59
C ALA A 6 6.95 -6.13 1.07
N LEU A 7 6.04 -6.74 1.82
CA LEU A 7 4.61 -6.73 1.60
C LEU A 7 4.03 -5.41 2.15
N SER A 8 4.20 -4.29 1.45
CA SER A 8 3.72 -2.98 1.96
C SER A 8 3.01 -2.07 0.96
N ILE A 9 2.80 -2.44 -0.30
CA ILE A 9 2.25 -1.46 -1.29
C ILE A 9 0.71 -1.48 -1.39
N ALA A 10 0.02 -2.52 -0.93
CA ALA A 10 -1.44 -2.60 -1.04
C ALA A 10 -2.26 -1.94 0.10
N ILE A 11 -1.63 -1.22 1.04
CA ILE A 11 -2.34 -0.41 2.08
C ILE A 11 -2.22 1.11 1.81
N ALA A 12 -1.49 1.52 0.78
CA ALA A 12 -1.29 2.94 0.49
C ALA A 12 -2.52 3.66 -0.11
N ALA A 13 -3.51 2.93 -0.64
CA ALA A 13 -4.69 3.52 -1.28
C ALA A 13 -5.69 4.22 -0.33
N LEU A 14 -5.45 4.22 0.99
CA LEU A 14 -6.19 5.03 1.97
C LEU A 14 -5.35 6.13 2.64
N CYS A 15 -4.11 6.36 2.19
CA CYS A 15 -3.19 7.34 2.79
C CYS A 15 -2.83 8.52 1.89
N SER A 16 -3.38 8.62 0.67
CA SER A 16 -2.91 9.58 -0.35
C SER A 16 -3.70 10.90 -0.46
N CYS A 17 -4.32 11.39 0.62
CA CYS A 17 -4.84 12.76 0.64
C CYS A 17 -4.42 13.45 1.95
N ALA A 18 -3.79 14.62 1.81
CA ALA A 18 -3.23 15.50 2.85
C ALA A 18 -1.81 15.14 3.35
N TRP A 19 -0.81 15.25 2.48
CA TRP A 19 0.48 15.80 2.90
C TRP A 19 0.31 17.31 3.02
N GLY A 20 -0.03 17.81 4.21
CA GLY A 20 -0.14 19.25 4.46
C GLY A 20 -1.00 19.68 5.66
N ALA A 21 -1.86 18.81 6.19
CA ALA A 21 -2.58 19.06 7.44
C ALA A 21 -2.05 18.12 8.53
N GLU A 22 -1.67 18.67 9.69
CA GLU A 22 -1.45 17.85 10.87
C GLU A 22 -2.76 17.09 11.17
N PRO A 23 -2.74 15.76 11.26
CA PRO A 23 -3.94 15.00 11.59
C PRO A 23 -4.47 15.45 12.95
N SER A 24 -5.80 15.67 13.06
CA SER A 24 -6.38 16.03 14.36
C SER A 24 -6.01 14.98 15.42
N PRO A 25 -5.78 15.37 16.70
CA PRO A 25 -5.48 14.42 17.77
C PRO A 25 -6.49 13.26 17.85
N LYS A 26 -7.75 13.57 17.54
CA LYS A 26 -8.85 12.61 17.44
C LYS A 26 -8.68 11.61 16.29
N LEU A 27 -8.22 12.06 15.12
CA LEU A 27 -7.92 11.18 13.99
C LEU A 27 -6.79 10.21 14.34
N ASP A 28 -5.79 10.66 15.09
CA ASP A 28 -4.67 9.82 15.54
C ASP A 28 -5.10 8.78 16.58
N GLU A 29 -5.96 9.16 17.53
CA GLU A 29 -6.58 8.22 18.47
C GLU A 29 -7.38 7.14 17.74
N LEU A 30 -8.25 7.52 16.80
CA LEU A 30 -9.04 6.57 16.00
C LEU A 30 -8.14 5.63 15.19
N ARG A 31 -7.07 6.15 14.58
CA ARG A 31 -6.09 5.35 13.83
C ARG A 31 -5.33 4.40 14.76
N LYS A 32 -5.00 4.83 15.97
CA LYS A 32 -4.35 3.98 16.98
C LYS A 32 -5.28 2.85 17.41
N GLU A 33 -6.53 3.15 17.73
CA GLU A 33 -7.52 2.15 18.09
C GLU A 33 -7.73 1.13 16.97
N ARG A 34 -7.88 1.59 15.73
CA ARG A 34 -7.97 0.71 14.54
C ARG A 34 -6.77 -0.23 14.45
N ARG A 35 -5.55 0.28 14.65
CA ARG A 35 -4.33 -0.54 14.64
C ARG A 35 -4.30 -1.60 15.74
N GLU A 36 -4.81 -1.29 16.94
CA GLU A 36 -4.89 -2.29 18.01
C GLU A 36 -5.91 -3.38 17.69
N VAL A 37 -7.08 -3.03 17.14
CA VAL A 37 -8.08 -4.03 16.70
C VAL A 37 -7.51 -4.91 15.58
N ASP A 38 -6.79 -4.33 14.61
CA ASP A 38 -6.09 -5.08 13.55
C ASP A 38 -5.07 -6.08 14.13
N LYS A 39 -4.34 -5.71 15.20
CA LYS A 39 -3.39 -6.61 15.87
C LYS A 39 -4.11 -7.79 16.51
N GLU A 40 -5.24 -7.55 17.19
CA GLU A 40 -6.03 -8.62 17.81
C GLU A 40 -6.59 -9.59 16.76
N ILE A 41 -7.06 -9.08 15.62
CA ILE A 41 -7.46 -9.95 14.50
C ILE A 41 -6.29 -10.81 14.00
N ARG A 42 -5.09 -10.22 13.83
CA ARG A 42 -3.91 -10.98 13.40
C ARG A 42 -3.46 -12.04 14.41
N LYS A 43 -3.66 -11.80 15.71
CA LYS A 43 -3.40 -12.81 16.74
C LYS A 43 -4.39 -13.95 16.66
N ALA A 44 -5.68 -13.63 16.50
CA ALA A 44 -6.75 -14.64 16.40
C ALA A 44 -6.64 -15.48 15.12
N VAL A 45 -6.31 -14.85 13.99
CA VAL A 45 -6.13 -15.51 12.70
C VAL A 45 -4.84 -15.05 12.03
N PRO A 46 -3.70 -15.69 12.36
CA PRO A 46 -2.39 -15.30 11.82
C PRO A 46 -2.27 -15.46 10.30
N ASN A 47 -2.87 -16.50 9.74
CA ASN A 47 -2.88 -16.75 8.30
C ASN A 47 -4.29 -17.10 7.79
N PRO A 48 -5.08 -16.09 7.40
CA PRO A 48 -6.42 -16.30 6.84
C PRO A 48 -6.43 -17.18 5.58
N ASN A 49 -5.34 -17.17 4.81
CA ASN A 49 -5.25 -17.87 3.52
C ASN A 49 -5.19 -19.40 3.69
N ASP A 50 -4.69 -19.89 4.83
CA ASP A 50 -4.63 -21.33 5.10
C ASP A 50 -6.02 -21.92 5.40
N ARG A 51 -6.99 -21.08 5.75
CA ARG A 51 -8.34 -21.48 6.16
C ARG A 51 -9.35 -21.47 5.01
N ASP A 52 -9.07 -20.74 3.94
CA ASP A 52 -9.98 -20.59 2.80
C ASP A 52 -9.19 -20.68 1.47
N PRO A 53 -9.33 -21.80 0.73
CA PRO A 53 -8.63 -21.98 -0.55
C PRO A 53 -8.99 -20.94 -1.62
N GLN A 54 -10.19 -20.36 -1.56
CA GLN A 54 -10.58 -19.31 -2.52
C GLN A 54 -9.85 -18.00 -2.21
N LEU A 55 -9.67 -17.66 -0.94
CA LEU A 55 -8.88 -16.52 -0.51
C LEU A 55 -7.41 -16.66 -0.94
N ALA A 56 -6.83 -17.86 -0.79
CA ALA A 56 -5.47 -18.15 -1.27
C ALA A 56 -5.33 -17.94 -2.78
N LYS A 57 -6.28 -18.44 -3.58
CA LYS A 57 -6.32 -18.22 -5.04
C LYS A 57 -6.45 -16.73 -5.41
N LEU A 58 -7.28 -15.98 -4.70
CA LEU A 58 -7.43 -14.54 -4.91
C LEU A 58 -6.14 -13.79 -4.54
N GLN A 59 -5.44 -14.21 -3.49
CA GLN A 59 -4.15 -13.65 -3.14
C GLN A 59 -3.12 -13.90 -4.24
N GLU A 60 -3.05 -15.12 -4.75
CA GLU A 60 -2.15 -15.48 -5.84
C GLU A 60 -2.43 -14.64 -7.10
N ALA A 61 -3.70 -14.55 -7.52
CA ALA A 61 -4.10 -13.70 -8.65
C ALA A 61 -3.73 -12.22 -8.45
N SER A 62 -3.90 -11.69 -7.23
CA SER A 62 -3.47 -10.32 -6.90
C SER A 62 -1.96 -10.15 -6.99
N LEU A 63 -1.17 -11.12 -6.52
CA LEU A 63 0.29 -11.08 -6.61
C LEU A 63 0.78 -11.21 -8.05
N GLU A 64 0.12 -12.03 -8.88
CA GLU A 64 0.41 -12.15 -10.30
C GLU A 64 0.12 -10.86 -11.06
N ALA A 65 -1.03 -10.23 -10.81
CA ALA A 65 -1.37 -8.95 -11.41
C ALA A 65 -0.40 -7.83 -11.00
N LEU A 66 0.03 -7.81 -9.73
CA LEU A 66 1.06 -6.89 -9.26
C LEU A 66 2.39 -7.10 -9.99
N ARG A 67 2.87 -8.35 -10.09
CA ARG A 67 4.12 -8.69 -10.80
C ARG A 67 4.04 -8.31 -12.28
N ALA A 68 2.90 -8.54 -12.93
CA ALA A 68 2.70 -8.17 -14.33
C ALA A 68 2.77 -6.65 -14.51
N TYR A 69 2.10 -5.88 -13.66
CA TYR A 69 2.17 -4.43 -13.66
C TYR A 69 3.59 -3.91 -13.38
N GLU A 70 4.25 -4.41 -12.33
CA GLU A 70 5.63 -4.04 -11.97
C GLU A 70 6.63 -4.33 -13.08
N LYS A 71 6.50 -5.49 -13.73
CA LYS A 71 7.33 -5.84 -14.87
C LYS A 71 7.10 -4.88 -16.03
N ALA A 72 5.83 -4.62 -16.39
CA ALA A 72 5.50 -3.73 -17.49
C ALA A 72 6.03 -2.32 -17.25
N ILE A 73 5.81 -1.74 -16.07
CA ILE A 73 6.30 -0.39 -15.75
C ILE A 73 7.84 -0.29 -15.69
N ASN A 74 8.55 -1.39 -15.45
CA ASN A 74 10.02 -1.45 -15.44
C ASN A 74 10.62 -1.64 -16.85
N ASP A 75 9.87 -2.29 -17.74
CA ASP A 75 10.28 -2.63 -19.10
C ASP A 75 9.75 -1.62 -20.13
N HIS A 76 8.77 -0.78 -19.77
CA HIS A 76 8.10 0.12 -20.70
C HIS A 76 9.08 1.11 -21.36
N PRO A 77 9.16 1.17 -22.71
CA PRO A 77 10.09 2.05 -23.42
C PRO A 77 9.98 3.54 -23.03
N ALA A 78 8.74 4.04 -22.87
CA ALA A 78 8.50 5.44 -22.49
C ALA A 78 9.01 5.79 -21.08
N LEU A 79 9.28 4.80 -20.23
CA LEU A 79 9.73 4.99 -18.86
C LEU A 79 11.24 4.71 -18.68
N GLN A 80 11.98 4.37 -19.73
CA GLN A 80 13.41 4.05 -19.61
C GLN A 80 14.27 5.24 -19.16
N ALA A 81 13.95 6.45 -19.62
CA ALA A 81 14.67 7.65 -19.20
C ALA A 81 14.50 7.90 -17.69
N ILE A 82 13.25 7.83 -17.21
CA ILE A 82 12.97 8.07 -15.80
C ILE A 82 13.47 6.95 -14.89
N LYS A 83 13.53 5.71 -15.39
CA LYS A 83 14.16 4.59 -14.70
C LYS A 83 15.63 4.87 -14.37
N LYS A 84 16.40 5.40 -15.33
CA LYS A 84 17.81 5.79 -15.11
C LYS A 84 17.94 6.91 -14.07
N GLU A 85 17.03 7.87 -14.07
CA GLU A 85 16.97 8.91 -13.03
C GLU A 85 16.69 8.31 -11.65
N MET A 86 15.76 7.36 -11.56
CA MET A 86 15.48 6.64 -10.30
C MET A 86 16.68 5.85 -9.80
N GLU A 87 17.38 5.13 -10.67
CA GLU A 87 18.60 4.39 -10.31
C GLU A 87 19.68 5.34 -9.76
N THR A 88 19.85 6.50 -10.40
CA THR A 88 20.78 7.56 -9.96
C THR A 88 20.38 8.13 -8.60
N ALA A 89 19.12 8.51 -8.42
CA ALA A 89 18.61 9.06 -7.16
C ALA A 89 18.66 8.03 -6.02
N THR A 90 18.41 6.76 -6.32
CA THR A 90 18.54 5.66 -5.35
C THR A 90 20.00 5.50 -4.93
N SER A 91 20.95 5.53 -5.87
CA SER A 91 22.39 5.47 -5.56
C SER A 91 22.83 6.64 -4.68
N LYS A 92 22.36 7.86 -4.95
CA LYS A 92 22.61 9.04 -4.10
C LYS A 92 22.06 8.83 -2.69
N LEU A 93 20.82 8.36 -2.58
CA LEU A 93 20.19 8.07 -1.29
C LEU A 93 20.97 7.00 -0.50
N THR A 94 21.36 5.91 -1.15
CA THR A 94 22.17 4.86 -0.53
C THR A 94 23.51 5.41 -0.03
N THR A 95 24.16 6.26 -0.83
CA THR A 95 25.43 6.91 -0.45
C THR A 95 25.26 7.82 0.77
N ALA A 96 24.21 8.65 0.77
CA ALA A 96 23.90 9.55 1.90
C ALA A 96 23.54 8.79 3.19
N VAL A 97 22.84 7.66 3.07
CA VAL A 97 22.57 6.77 4.21
C VAL A 97 23.86 6.14 4.73
N ALA A 98 24.75 5.69 3.85
CA ALA A 98 26.03 5.10 4.24
C ALA A 98 27.00 6.11 4.87
N SER A 99 26.97 7.37 4.44
CA SER A 99 27.81 8.44 5.00
C SER A 99 27.28 9.04 6.31
N GLY A 100 26.03 8.72 6.69
CA GLY A 100 25.38 9.32 7.87
C GLY A 100 25.00 10.80 7.69
N ASP A 101 25.05 11.32 6.46
CA ASP A 101 24.66 12.71 6.16
C ASP A 101 23.14 12.82 6.09
N MET A 102 22.55 13.33 7.17
CA MET A 102 21.11 13.49 7.29
C MET A 102 20.53 14.51 6.30
N ASN A 103 21.26 15.58 5.98
CA ASN A 103 20.79 16.60 5.04
C ASN A 103 20.82 16.06 3.61
N ALA A 104 21.90 15.38 3.22
CA ALA A 104 21.98 14.70 1.93
C ALA A 104 20.92 13.60 1.81
N ARG A 105 20.63 12.88 2.91
CA ARG A 105 19.59 11.85 2.92
C ARG A 105 18.21 12.43 2.67
N GLU A 106 17.81 13.49 3.36
CA GLU A 106 16.50 14.12 3.15
C GLU A 106 16.38 14.73 1.75
N THR A 107 17.46 15.35 1.25
CA THR A 107 17.51 15.88 -0.12
C THR A 107 17.33 14.76 -1.16
N ALA A 108 18.06 13.65 -1.02
CA ALA A 108 17.96 12.51 -1.92
C ALA A 108 16.58 11.82 -1.86
N LYS A 109 15.93 11.78 -0.68
CA LYS A 109 14.54 11.31 -0.56
C LYS A 109 13.56 12.20 -1.31
N GLN A 110 13.70 13.51 -1.19
CA GLN A 110 12.83 14.47 -1.90
C GLN A 110 13.03 14.34 -3.42
N GLU A 111 14.28 14.27 -3.88
CA GLU A 111 14.60 14.04 -5.30
C GLU A 111 13.96 12.74 -5.82
N LEU A 112 14.14 11.64 -5.10
CA LEU A 112 13.54 10.35 -5.46
C LEU A 112 12.01 10.42 -5.49
N SER A 113 11.39 11.12 -4.54
CA SER A 113 9.92 11.32 -4.49
C SER A 113 9.40 12.04 -5.73
N VAL A 114 10.06 13.13 -6.14
CA VAL A 114 9.70 13.88 -7.36
C VAL A 114 9.80 12.99 -8.60
N ILE A 115 10.87 12.20 -8.71
CA ILE A 115 11.06 11.28 -9.84
C ILE A 115 9.97 10.19 -9.85
N MET A 116 9.64 9.62 -8.69
CA MET A 116 8.58 8.61 -8.56
C MET A 116 7.20 9.15 -8.94
N ASN A 117 6.90 10.41 -8.58
CA ASN A 117 5.65 11.07 -8.98
C ASN A 117 5.60 11.25 -10.50
N ARG A 118 6.67 11.76 -11.10
CA ARG A 118 6.74 11.94 -12.56
C ARG A 118 6.63 10.59 -13.30
N ARG A 119 7.17 9.50 -12.74
CA ARG A 119 7.00 8.15 -13.30
C ARG A 119 5.55 7.70 -13.27
N SER A 120 4.87 7.94 -12.16
CA SER A 120 3.46 7.60 -12.00
C SER A 120 2.60 8.38 -12.98
N GLU A 121 2.87 9.68 -13.16
CA GLU A 121 2.19 10.52 -14.16
C GLU A 121 2.41 10.07 -15.60
N LEU A 122 3.63 9.64 -15.94
CA LEU A 122 3.92 9.08 -17.26
C LEU A 122 3.25 7.73 -17.46
N ALA A 123 3.35 6.82 -16.49
CA ALA A 123 2.67 5.53 -16.54
C ALA A 123 1.15 5.68 -16.66
N ALA A 124 0.58 6.71 -16.04
CA ALA A 124 -0.85 7.05 -16.17
C ALA A 124 -1.24 7.57 -17.56
N LYS A 125 -0.30 7.83 -18.47
CA LYS A 125 -0.59 8.21 -19.88
C LYS A 125 -0.51 7.04 -20.85
N GLU A 126 0.08 5.92 -20.43
CA GLU A 126 0.27 4.73 -21.26
C GLU A 126 -0.93 3.78 -21.10
N PRO A 127 -1.73 3.54 -22.17
CA PRO A 127 -2.98 2.77 -22.05
C PRO A 127 -2.80 1.32 -21.58
N ASP A 128 -1.70 0.67 -21.98
CA ASP A 128 -1.35 -0.69 -21.58
C ASP A 128 -0.99 -0.76 -20.07
N LEU A 129 -0.26 0.23 -19.56
CA LEU A 129 0.04 0.35 -18.13
C LEU A 129 -1.20 0.70 -17.32
N GLN A 130 -2.12 1.53 -17.85
CA GLN A 130 -3.41 1.77 -17.20
C GLN A 130 -4.24 0.49 -17.08
N ALA A 131 -4.31 -0.31 -18.14
CA ALA A 131 -5.05 -1.58 -18.13
C ALA A 131 -4.49 -2.56 -17.09
N LEU A 132 -3.17 -2.69 -17.02
CA LEU A 132 -2.49 -3.52 -16.02
C LEU A 132 -2.66 -2.98 -14.59
N MET A 133 -2.60 -1.67 -14.40
CA MET A 133 -2.87 -1.03 -13.10
C MET A 133 -4.30 -1.32 -12.64
N LYS A 134 -5.27 -1.21 -13.54
CA LYS A 134 -6.68 -1.54 -13.25
C LYS A 134 -6.83 -3.01 -12.88
N ALA A 135 -6.25 -3.93 -13.65
CA ALA A 135 -6.28 -5.36 -13.36
C ALA A 135 -5.67 -5.69 -11.99
N ASN A 136 -4.54 -5.06 -11.66
CA ASN A 136 -3.91 -5.18 -10.34
C ASN A 136 -4.83 -4.67 -9.20
N ASN A 137 -5.45 -3.50 -9.39
CA ASN A 137 -6.38 -2.93 -8.40
C ASN A 137 -7.62 -3.81 -8.22
N ASP A 138 -8.21 -4.31 -9.31
CA ASP A 138 -9.38 -5.18 -9.28
C ASP A 138 -9.09 -6.51 -8.58
N ALA A 139 -7.93 -7.13 -8.87
CA ALA A 139 -7.50 -8.37 -8.23
C ALA A 139 -7.24 -8.18 -6.73
N GLY A 140 -6.58 -7.08 -6.35
CA GLY A 140 -6.38 -6.70 -4.95
C GLY A 140 -7.70 -6.45 -4.22
N ALA A 141 -8.63 -5.73 -4.85
CA ALA A 141 -9.96 -5.46 -4.30
C ALA A 141 -10.75 -6.75 -4.06
N ALA A 142 -10.72 -7.70 -5.00
CA ALA A 142 -11.37 -9.00 -4.85
C ALA A 142 -10.80 -9.79 -3.65
N TYR A 143 -9.47 -9.83 -3.50
CA TYR A 143 -8.82 -10.46 -2.35
C TYR A 143 -9.24 -9.81 -1.02
N PHE A 144 -9.18 -8.47 -0.91
CA PHE A 144 -9.55 -7.79 0.33
C PHE A 144 -11.04 -7.89 0.65
N ALA A 145 -11.91 -7.90 -0.36
CA ALA A 145 -13.35 -8.11 -0.18
C ALA A 145 -13.63 -9.49 0.42
N LYS A 146 -13.05 -10.56 -0.16
CA LYS A 146 -13.21 -11.92 0.39
C LYS A 146 -12.59 -12.05 1.79
N ARG A 147 -11.42 -11.44 2.02
CA ARG A 147 -10.80 -11.43 3.35
C ARG A 147 -11.70 -10.77 4.39
N LYS A 148 -12.31 -9.63 4.05
CA LYS A 148 -13.23 -8.90 4.92
C LYS A 148 -14.47 -9.73 5.24
N GLU A 149 -15.08 -10.36 4.23
CA GLU A 149 -16.20 -11.29 4.40
C GLU A 149 -15.86 -12.42 5.38
N LEU A 150 -14.72 -13.08 5.19
CA LEU A 150 -14.28 -14.19 6.05
C LEU A 150 -14.06 -13.75 7.49
N LEU A 151 -13.36 -12.63 7.71
CA LEU A 151 -13.12 -12.09 9.04
C LEU A 151 -14.41 -11.70 9.78
N ALA A 152 -15.45 -11.26 9.06
CA ALA A 152 -16.77 -10.99 9.62
C ALA A 152 -17.57 -12.27 9.91
N SER A 153 -17.26 -13.37 9.24
CA SER A 153 -17.93 -14.66 9.42
C SER A 153 -17.35 -15.51 10.56
N TRP A 154 -16.04 -15.42 10.82
CA TRP A 154 -15.37 -16.26 11.80
C TRP A 154 -15.66 -15.81 13.25
N PRO A 155 -16.06 -16.72 14.16
CA PRO A 155 -16.44 -16.38 15.53
C PRO A 155 -15.39 -15.57 16.29
N GLU A 156 -14.11 -15.93 16.16
CA GLU A 156 -12.99 -15.29 16.86
C GLU A 156 -12.65 -13.87 16.37
N THR A 157 -13.08 -13.50 15.16
CA THR A 157 -12.79 -12.18 14.58
C THR A 157 -14.03 -11.33 14.33
N LYS A 158 -15.24 -11.92 14.37
CA LYS A 158 -16.50 -11.25 14.03
C LYS A 158 -16.71 -9.93 14.80
N ALA A 159 -16.50 -9.93 16.11
CA ALA A 159 -16.64 -8.73 16.93
C ALA A 159 -15.63 -7.64 16.55
N ASN A 160 -14.36 -8.03 16.36
CA ASN A 160 -13.31 -7.10 15.93
C ASN A 160 -13.52 -6.59 14.51
N ALA A 161 -14.05 -7.41 13.60
CA ALA A 161 -14.40 -7.01 12.24
C ALA A 161 -15.49 -5.94 12.22
N ALA A 162 -16.55 -6.10 13.04
CA ALA A 162 -17.57 -5.07 13.21
C ALA A 162 -16.98 -3.75 13.77
N LYS A 163 -16.09 -3.87 14.78
CA LYS A 163 -15.40 -2.72 15.36
C LYS A 163 -14.52 -1.99 14.34
N LEU A 164 -13.83 -2.72 13.45
CA LEU A 164 -13.04 -2.11 12.37
C LEU A 164 -13.92 -1.31 11.40
N GLU A 165 -15.10 -1.81 11.04
CA GLU A 165 -16.03 -1.08 10.17
C GLU A 165 -16.51 0.23 10.81
N GLU A 166 -16.86 0.20 12.08
CA GLU A 166 -17.24 1.41 12.84
C GLU A 166 -16.08 2.42 12.88
N LEU A 167 -14.86 1.96 13.22
CA LEU A 167 -13.69 2.82 13.26
C LEU A 167 -13.35 3.42 11.89
N ASN A 168 -13.47 2.63 10.82
CA ASN A 168 -13.27 3.12 9.46
C ASN A 168 -14.31 4.21 9.10
N ALA A 169 -15.58 4.03 9.46
CA ALA A 169 -16.61 5.04 9.23
C ALA A 169 -16.32 6.34 9.99
N ARG A 170 -15.93 6.24 11.27
CA ARG A 170 -15.54 7.39 12.11
C ARG A 170 -14.31 8.12 11.58
N ILE A 171 -13.30 7.39 11.11
CA ILE A 171 -12.11 7.95 10.47
C ILE A 171 -12.49 8.71 9.21
N GLN A 172 -13.34 8.14 8.36
CA GLN A 172 -13.79 8.81 7.13
C GLN A 172 -14.60 10.08 7.43
N GLU A 173 -15.46 10.05 8.45
CA GLU A 173 -16.20 11.23 8.88
C GLU A 173 -15.26 12.33 9.40
N GLU A 174 -14.27 11.98 10.22
CA GLU A 174 -13.29 12.95 10.73
C GLU A 174 -12.44 13.54 9.60
N LEU A 175 -12.04 12.73 8.61
CA LEU A 175 -11.36 13.22 7.40
C LEU A 175 -12.23 14.18 6.58
N ARG A 176 -13.55 13.95 6.51
CA ARG A 176 -14.47 14.88 5.82
C ARG A 176 -14.59 16.21 6.54
N LYS A 177 -14.54 16.23 7.88
CA LYS A 177 -14.58 17.47 8.69
C LYS A 177 -13.32 18.33 8.54
N GLN A 178 -12.22 17.74 8.06
CA GLN A 178 -10.94 18.42 7.85
C GLN A 178 -10.75 18.94 6.41
N ARG A 179 -11.73 18.69 5.51
CA ARG A 179 -11.75 19.20 4.14
C ARG A 179 -12.63 20.44 4.05
#